data_AF-A0A1W1HIK3-F1
#
_entry.id   AF-A0A1W1HIK3-F1
#
_cell.length_a   1.000
_cell.length_b   1.000
_cell.length_c   1.000
_cell.angle_alpha   90.00
_cell.angle_beta   90.00
_cell.angle_gamma   90.00
#
_symmetry.space_group_name_H-M   'P 1'
#
loop_
_entity.id
_entity.type
_entity.pdbx_description
1 polymer ?
#
loop_
_entity_poly.entity_id
_entity_poly.type
_entity_poly.pdbx_seq_one_letter_code
_entity_poly.pdbx_strand_id
1 'polypeptide(L)'
;MAKTTTISVRMDAELKSSAEHILASLGLTPSQAINVFYKQITFQKGLPFSVKIPEKELNNITRKAMEEKDLDEYESPSDLYDELEI
;
A
#
# COMPACT_ATOMS: atom_id res chain seq x y z
N MET A 1 17.78 -29.45 -4.47
CA MET A 1 16.89 -28.76 -5.43
C MET A 1 15.65 -28.30 -4.67
N ALA A 2 15.28 -27.03 -4.74
CA ALA A 2 14.05 -26.55 -4.11
C ALA A 2 12.84 -27.17 -4.84
N LYS A 3 11.84 -27.65 -4.09
CA LYS A 3 10.59 -28.14 -4.69
C LYS A 3 9.86 -26.93 -5.28
N THR A 4 9.60 -26.97 -6.59
CA THR A 4 8.81 -25.95 -7.30
C THR A 4 7.39 -26.46 -7.51
N THR A 5 6.41 -25.58 -7.30
CA THR A 5 4.99 -25.84 -7.57
C THR A 5 4.47 -24.78 -8.53
N THR A 6 3.58 -25.19 -9.44
CA THR A 6 2.91 -24.29 -10.38
C THR A 6 1.64 -23.71 -9.77
N ILE A 7 1.40 -22.41 -9.98
CA ILE A 7 0.17 -21.72 -9.60
C ILE A 7 -0.59 -21.34 -10.88
N SER A 8 -1.88 -21.65 -10.93
CA SER A 8 -2.78 -21.26 -12.03
C SER A 8 -3.98 -20.51 -11.45
N VAL A 9 -4.22 -19.29 -11.95
CA VAL A 9 -5.26 -18.39 -11.44
C VAL A 9 -6.03 -17.82 -12.62
N ARG A 10 -7.36 -17.81 -12.51
CA ARG A 10 -8.22 -17.07 -13.45
C ARG A 10 -8.25 -15.61 -13.04
N MET A 11 -8.00 -14.71 -13.98
CA MET A 11 -8.06 -13.27 -13.77
C MET A 11 -8.65 -12.58 -14.99
N ASP A 12 -9.15 -11.37 -14.77
CA ASP A 12 -9.57 -10.49 -15.86
C ASP A 12 -8.40 -10.12 -16.77
N ALA A 13 -8.65 -10.05 -18.08
CA ALA A 13 -7.61 -9.83 -19.08
C ALA A 13 -7.06 -8.39 -19.07
N GLU A 14 -7.92 -7.40 -18.81
CA GLU A 14 -7.51 -6.00 -18.74
C GLU A 14 -6.70 -5.73 -17.46
N LEU A 15 -7.15 -6.31 -16.34
CA LEU A 15 -6.42 -6.28 -15.07
C LEU A 15 -5.02 -6.90 -15.23
N LYS A 16 -4.94 -8.06 -15.89
CA LYS A 16 -3.66 -8.72 -16.17
C LYS A 16 -2.71 -7.81 -16.95
N SER A 17 -3.18 -7.29 -18.07
CA SER A 17 -2.39 -6.44 -18.97
C SER A 17 -1.89 -5.19 -18.23
N SER A 18 -2.77 -4.54 -17.48
CA SER A 18 -2.44 -3.33 -16.71
C SER A 18 -1.39 -3.61 -15.65
N ALA A 19 -1.54 -4.69 -14.89
CA ALA A 19 -0.57 -5.09 -13.87
C ALA A 19 0.79 -5.46 -14.48
N GLU A 20 0.80 -6.20 -15.59
CA GLU A 20 2.04 -6.58 -16.29
C GLU A 20 2.81 -5.37 -16.80
N HIS A 21 2.12 -4.33 -17.28
CA HIS A 21 2.75 -3.08 -17.71
C HIS A 21 3.45 -2.34 -16.56
N ILE A 22 2.79 -2.28 -15.39
CA ILE A 22 3.37 -1.67 -14.18
C ILE A 22 4.57 -2.50 -13.70
N LEU A 23 4.43 -3.83 -13.62
CA LEU A 23 5.51 -4.71 -13.19
C LEU A 23 6.73 -4.62 -14.11
N ALA A 24 6.53 -4.55 -15.43
CA ALA A 24 7.61 -4.35 -16.39
C ALA A 24 8.35 -3.01 -16.17
N SER A 25 7.61 -1.94 -15.87
CA SER A 25 8.20 -0.63 -15.54
C SER A 25 9.04 -0.67 -14.25
N LEU A 26 8.72 -1.59 -13.33
CA LEU A 26 9.49 -1.86 -12.11
C LEU A 26 10.62 -2.89 -12.32
N GLY A 27 10.82 -3.40 -13.54
CA GLY A 27 11.79 -4.44 -13.84
C GLY A 27 11.45 -5.82 -13.26
N LEU A 28 10.16 -6.07 -12.98
CA LEU A 28 9.66 -7.31 -12.39
C LEU A 28 8.85 -8.13 -13.38
N THR A 29 9.06 -9.44 -13.35
CA THR A 29 8.17 -10.40 -13.99
C THR A 29 6.96 -10.72 -13.09
N PRO A 30 5.83 -11.16 -13.66
CA PRO A 30 4.67 -11.60 -12.88
C PRO A 30 5.03 -12.69 -11.85
N SER A 31 5.85 -13.66 -12.23
CA SER A 31 6.28 -14.73 -11.32
C SER A 31 7.11 -14.21 -10.15
N GLN A 32 7.97 -13.21 -10.36
CA GLN A 32 8.72 -12.57 -9.27
C GLN A 32 7.77 -11.81 -8.34
N ALA A 33 6.81 -11.05 -8.88
CA ALA A 33 5.82 -10.33 -8.09
C ALA A 33 4.99 -11.27 -7.21
N ILE A 34 4.51 -12.38 -7.78
CA ILE A 34 3.78 -13.41 -7.02
C ILE A 34 4.67 -14.02 -5.93
N ASN A 35 5.92 -14.35 -6.22
CA ASN A 35 6.84 -14.88 -5.21
C ASN A 35 7.08 -13.88 -4.07
N VAL A 36 7.23 -12.58 -4.38
CA VAL A 36 7.37 -11.52 -3.37
C VAL A 36 6.09 -11.41 -2.52
N PHE A 37 4.92 -11.48 -3.15
CA PHE A 37 3.64 -11.46 -2.45
C PHE A 37 3.52 -12.60 -1.41
N TYR A 38 3.84 -13.84 -1.80
CA TYR A 38 3.84 -14.97 -0.85
C TYR A 38 4.88 -14.80 0.26
N LYS A 39 6.08 -14.29 -0.06
CA LYS A 39 7.09 -13.99 0.97
C LYS A 39 6.58 -12.97 1.98
N GLN A 40 5.92 -11.92 1.52
CA GLN A 40 5.33 -10.92 2.40
C GLN A 40 4.23 -11.50 3.28
N ILE A 41 3.37 -12.37 2.74
CA ILE A 41 2.37 -13.08 3.55
C ILE A 41 3.03 -13.88 4.68
N THR A 42 4.08 -14.65 4.34
CA THR A 42 4.80 -15.45 5.35
C THR A 42 5.50 -14.60 6.39
N PHE A 43 6.07 -13.46 5.98
CA PHE A 43 6.79 -12.55 6.87
C PHE A 43 5.84 -11.83 7.84
N GLN A 44 4.71 -11.35 7.35
CA GLN A 44 3.75 -10.56 8.14
C GLN A 44 2.75 -11.43 8.91
N LYS A 45 2.71 -12.75 8.65
CA LYS A 45 1.67 -13.66 9.15
C LYS A 45 0.25 -13.15 8.86
N GLY A 46 0.07 -12.52 7.70
CA GLY A 46 -1.14 -11.81 7.31
C GLY A 46 -1.05 -11.33 5.87
N LEU A 47 -2.04 -10.58 5.39
CA LEU A 47 -1.98 -10.01 4.05
C LEU A 47 -1.03 -8.81 4.03
N PRO A 48 -0.28 -8.60 2.93
CA PRO A 48 0.74 -7.56 2.83
C PRO A 48 0.19 -6.16 2.62
N PHE A 49 -1.12 -6.01 2.78
CA PHE A 49 -1.87 -4.77 2.73
C PHE A 49 -3.01 -4.86 3.74
N SER A 50 -3.42 -3.71 4.26
CA SER A 50 -4.55 -3.64 5.18
C SER A 50 -5.85 -3.99 4.44
N VAL A 51 -6.46 -5.14 4.77
CA VAL A 51 -7.80 -5.48 4.30
C VAL A 51 -8.81 -4.80 5.20
N LYS A 52 -9.20 -3.59 4.81
CA LYS A 52 -10.26 -2.82 5.45
C LYS A 52 -11.29 -2.47 4.38
N ILE A 53 -12.56 -2.61 4.70
CA ILE A 53 -13.59 -1.88 3.96
C ILE A 53 -13.32 -0.42 4.27
N PRO A 54 -13.02 0.45 3.30
CA PRO A 54 -12.78 1.85 3.58
C PRO A 54 -14.02 2.41 4.25
N GLU A 55 -13.92 2.67 5.55
CA GLU A 55 -14.94 3.39 6.29
C GLU A 55 -14.87 4.82 5.79
N LYS A 56 -15.86 5.19 4.97
CA LYS A 56 -16.23 6.53 4.46
C LYS A 56 -15.14 7.60 4.48
N GLU A 57 -14.80 8.10 3.28
CA GLU A 57 -14.18 9.42 3.02
C GLU A 57 -13.12 9.88 4.04
N LEU A 58 -11.86 9.95 3.60
CA LEU A 58 -10.81 10.72 4.29
C LEU A 58 -11.45 11.95 4.93
N ASN A 59 -11.38 12.06 6.26
CA ASN A 59 -12.01 13.17 6.95
C ASN A 59 -11.47 14.48 6.36
N ASN A 60 -12.26 15.55 6.42
CA ASN A 60 -11.91 16.80 5.75
C ASN A 60 -10.51 17.32 6.15
N ILE A 61 -10.04 16.97 7.36
CA ILE A 61 -8.72 17.31 7.86
C ILE A 61 -7.63 16.57 7.08
N THR A 62 -7.73 15.24 6.93
CA THR A 62 -6.75 14.46 6.15
C THR A 62 -6.79 14.84 4.67
N ARG A 63 -7.98 15.10 4.11
CA ARG A 63 -8.09 15.56 2.71
C ARG A 63 -7.43 16.92 2.49
N LYS A 64 -7.65 17.89 3.38
CA LYS A 64 -7.01 19.23 3.30
C LYS A 64 -5.50 19.17 3.52
N ALA A 65 -5.03 18.38 4.48
CA ALA A 65 -3.61 18.19 4.75
C ALA A 65 -2.87 17.56 3.55
N MET A 66 -3.50 16.60 2.86
CA MET A 66 -2.95 16.02 1.62
C MET A 66 -2.97 16.99 0.42
N GLU A 67 -3.79 18.04 0.46
CA GLU A 67 -3.84 19.12 -0.52
C GLU A 67 -2.95 20.32 -0.15
N GLU A 68 -2.13 20.21 0.92
CA GLU A 68 -1.30 21.29 1.50
C GLU A 68 -2.07 22.58 1.80
N LYS A 69 -3.37 22.46 2.14
CA LYS A 69 -4.21 23.59 2.54
C LYS A 69 -4.49 23.53 4.04
N ASP A 70 -4.35 24.67 4.73
CA ASP A 70 -4.51 24.81 6.19
C ASP A 70 -3.58 23.87 6.99
N LEU A 71 -2.28 23.92 6.72
CA LEU A 71 -1.28 23.31 7.60
C LEU A 71 -0.73 24.38 8.53
N ASP A 72 -0.95 24.20 9.83
CA ASP A 72 -0.27 25.00 10.85
C ASP A 72 1.17 24.48 10.99
N GLU A 73 2.14 25.39 10.88
CA GLU A 73 3.56 25.09 10.99
C GLU A 73 4.03 25.42 12.41
N TYR A 74 4.68 24.46 13.06
CA TYR A 74 5.16 24.60 14.43
C TYR A 74 6.69 24.51 14.45
N GLU A 75 7.34 25.36 15.24
CA GLU A 75 8.81 25.45 15.27
C GLU A 75 9.45 24.30 16.08
N SER A 76 8.69 23.68 16.98
CA SER A 76 9.14 22.58 17.84
C SER A 76 7.99 21.61 18.16
N PRO A 77 8.28 20.32 18.40
CA PRO A 77 7.30 19.38 18.92
C PRO A 77 6.62 19.86 20.22
N SER A 78 7.31 20.65 21.05
CA SER A 78 6.72 21.26 22.26
C SER A 78 5.50 22.12 21.96
N ASP A 79 5.61 22.96 20.93
CA ASP A 79 4.60 23.96 20.61
C ASP A 79 3.33 23.29 20.06
N LEU A 80 3.50 22.17 19.36
CA LEU A 80 2.41 21.31 18.94
C LEU A 80 1.69 20.65 20.12
N TYR A 81 2.43 20.18 21.13
CA TYR A 81 1.83 19.53 22.30
C TYR A 81 1.06 20.53 23.17
N ASP A 82 1.60 21.73 23.33
CA ASP A 82 0.94 22.82 24.06
C ASP A 82 -0.42 23.19 23.42
N GLU A 83 -0.50 23.26 22.08
CA GLU A 83 -1.75 23.55 21.35
C GLU A 83 -2.75 22.38 21.40
N LEU A 84 -2.26 21.14 21.37
CA LEU A 84 -3.11 19.94 21.41
C LEU A 84 -3.59 19.59 22.83
N GLU A 85 -3.19 20.35 23.85
CA GLU A 85 -3.49 20.12 25.27
C GLU A 85 -3.12 18.70 25.76
N ILE A 86 -2.04 18.12 25.23
CA ILE A 86 -1.57 16.75 25.55
C ILE A 86 -0.11 16.68 25.99
#